data_AF-A0A957Q215-F1
#
_entry.id   AF-A0A957Q215-F1
#
_cell.length_a   1.000
_cell.length_b   1.000
_cell.length_c   1.000
_cell.angle_alpha   90.00
_cell.angle_beta   90.00
_cell.angle_gamma   90.00
#
_symmetry.space_group_name_H-M   'P 1'
#
loop_
_entity.id
_entity.type
_entity.pdbx_description
1 polymer ?
#
loop_
_entity_poly.entity_id
_entity_poly.type
_entity_poly.pdbx_seq_one_letter_code
_entity_poly.pdbx_strand_id
1 'polypeptide(L)'
;PVHDGNWIKAMRREVIAAFPPLRSDWHRFLLMIAVHQGFRVSEVPTHYQPRPVGASKFGWERIPISFLDVLVLKFLLTFSQKPMRFFGGLGLAGIVLSLLTFVYLTGLYLFTETQQRPIFIAAGVLAIISVLLLLVGFLAELIVTQGERIAVLEQQVGSRGVDGGQ
;
A
#
# COMPACT_ATOMS: atom_id res chain seq x y z
N PRO A 1 -4.65 -16.59 -9.74
CA PRO A 1 -4.85 -16.75 -11.20
C PRO A 1 -3.56 -16.69 -12.03
N VAL A 2 -2.54 -15.95 -11.59
CA VAL A 2 -1.23 -15.86 -12.26
C VAL A 2 -0.20 -16.61 -11.42
N HIS A 3 0.42 -17.63 -12.00
CA HIS A 3 1.48 -18.44 -11.44
C HIS A 3 2.87 -18.00 -11.94
N ASP A 4 2.96 -17.50 -13.17
CA ASP A 4 4.21 -17.03 -13.77
C ASP A 4 4.16 -15.55 -14.15
N GLY A 5 5.04 -14.78 -13.53
CA GLY A 5 5.20 -13.34 -13.73
C GLY A 5 6.22 -12.96 -14.80
N ASN A 6 6.60 -13.86 -15.72
CA ASN A 6 7.67 -13.67 -16.71
C ASN A 6 7.58 -12.36 -17.53
N TRP A 7 8.66 -12.07 -18.27
CA TRP A 7 8.86 -10.80 -18.98
C TRP A 7 8.01 -10.64 -20.25
N ILE A 8 7.42 -11.72 -20.78
CA ILE A 8 6.63 -11.67 -22.01
C ILE A 8 5.16 -11.47 -21.64
N LYS A 9 4.61 -10.31 -21.99
CA LYS A 9 3.22 -9.96 -21.67
C LYS A 9 2.57 -9.32 -22.89
N ALA A 10 1.40 -9.82 -23.26
CA ALA A 10 0.55 -9.22 -24.28
C ALA A 10 -0.70 -8.65 -23.61
N MET A 11 -1.00 -7.39 -23.87
CA MET A 11 -2.13 -6.67 -23.25
C MET A 11 -2.88 -5.90 -24.33
N ARG A 12 -4.21 -5.86 -24.23
CA ARG A 12 -5.04 -4.99 -25.07
C ARG A 12 -4.81 -3.53 -24.68
N ARG A 13 -5.02 -2.61 -25.63
CA ARG A 13 -4.87 -1.16 -25.38
C ARG A 13 -5.73 -0.68 -24.21
N GLU A 14 -6.95 -1.20 -24.07
CA GLU A 14 -7.87 -0.89 -22.97
C GLU A 14 -7.30 -1.22 -21.58
N VAL A 15 -6.49 -2.28 -21.47
CA VAL A 15 -5.84 -2.65 -20.20
C VAL A 15 -4.77 -1.63 -19.84
N ILE A 16 -3.96 -1.21 -20.81
CA ILE A 16 -2.89 -0.22 -20.60
C ILE A 16 -3.50 1.14 -20.26
N ALA A 17 -4.59 1.53 -20.93
CA ALA A 17 -5.29 2.78 -20.68
C ALA A 17 -5.92 2.86 -19.28
N ALA A 18 -6.22 1.72 -18.66
CA ALA A 18 -6.77 1.65 -17.31
C ALA A 18 -5.71 1.70 -16.20
N PHE A 19 -4.42 1.55 -16.52
CA PHE A 19 -3.37 1.56 -15.51
C PHE A 19 -3.17 2.95 -14.89
N PRO A 20 -2.96 3.04 -13.55
CA PRO A 20 -2.57 4.28 -12.92
C PRO A 20 -1.20 4.75 -13.44
N PRO A 21 -0.79 6.01 -13.18
CA PRO A 21 0.56 6.47 -13.51
C PRO A 21 1.62 5.50 -12.98
N LEU A 22 2.26 4.77 -13.91
CA LEU A 22 3.20 3.71 -13.57
C LEU A 22 4.56 4.32 -13.27
N ARG A 23 5.11 3.99 -12.09
CA ARG A 23 6.54 4.18 -11.84
C ARG A 23 7.35 3.21 -12.70
N SER A 24 8.57 3.62 -13.05
CA SER A 24 9.46 2.84 -13.93
C SER A 24 9.76 1.44 -13.39
N ASP A 25 9.73 1.24 -12.08
CA ASP A 25 10.04 -0.03 -11.40
C ASP A 25 8.82 -0.96 -11.24
N TRP A 26 7.61 -0.49 -11.57
CA TRP A 26 6.35 -1.23 -11.41
C TRP A 26 5.96 -2.07 -12.63
N HIS A 27 6.71 -1.96 -13.73
CA HIS A 27 6.49 -2.75 -14.94
C HIS A 27 6.48 -4.28 -14.68
N ARG A 28 7.16 -4.75 -13.63
CA ARG A 28 7.15 -6.17 -13.25
C ARG A 28 5.82 -6.63 -12.65
N PHE A 29 4.98 -5.70 -12.20
CA PHE A 29 3.72 -5.99 -11.51
C PHE A 29 2.47 -5.70 -12.34
N LEU A 30 2.62 -5.44 -13.64
CA LEU A 30 1.50 -5.08 -14.53
C LEU A 30 0.37 -6.12 -14.50
N LEU A 31 0.68 -7.42 -14.41
CA LEU A 31 -0.35 -8.46 -14.32
C LEU A 31 -1.13 -8.38 -13.00
N MET A 32 -0.45 -8.08 -11.89
CA MET A 32 -1.10 -7.94 -10.58
C MET A 32 -2.02 -6.72 -10.56
N ILE A 33 -1.58 -5.61 -11.17
CA ILE A 33 -2.38 -4.39 -11.34
C ILE A 33 -3.59 -4.69 -12.23
N ALA A 34 -3.42 -5.40 -13.36
CA ALA A 34 -4.52 -5.76 -14.26
C ALA A 34 -5.57 -6.64 -13.56
N VAL A 35 -5.15 -7.65 -12.80
CA VAL A 35 -6.07 -8.49 -12.01
C VAL A 35 -6.80 -7.66 -10.95
N HIS A 36 -6.09 -6.75 -10.27
CA HIS A 36 -6.70 -5.87 -9.27
C HIS A 36 -7.75 -4.92 -9.88
N GLN A 37 -7.56 -4.51 -11.14
CA GLN A 37 -8.54 -3.72 -11.89
C GLN A 37 -9.69 -4.55 -12.47
N GLY A 38 -9.70 -5.87 -12.24
CA GLY A 38 -10.77 -6.76 -12.69
C GLY A 38 -10.61 -7.31 -14.10
N PHE A 39 -9.46 -7.09 -14.76
CA PHE A 39 -9.19 -7.71 -16.05
C PHE A 39 -8.94 -9.21 -15.92
N ARG A 40 -9.35 -9.96 -16.94
CA ARG A 40 -9.06 -11.39 -17.03
C ARG A 40 -7.64 -11.59 -17.53
N VAL A 41 -6.90 -12.46 -16.83
CA VAL A 41 -5.54 -12.86 -17.19
C VAL A 41 -5.51 -14.36 -17.44
N SER A 42 -4.85 -14.77 -18.52
CA SER A 42 -4.62 -16.16 -18.89
C SER A 42 -3.14 -16.38 -19.19
N GLU A 43 -2.65 -17.59 -18.95
CA GLU A 43 -1.26 -17.99 -19.23
C GLU A 43 -1.22 -18.86 -20.48
N VAL A 44 -0.23 -18.62 -21.34
CA VAL A 44 0.00 -19.42 -22.55
C VAL A 44 1.38 -20.08 -22.41
N PRO A 45 1.48 -21.41 -22.48
CA PRO A 45 2.76 -22.11 -22.44
C PRO A 45 3.68 -21.58 -23.52
N THR A 46 4.85 -21.10 -23.12
CA THR A 46 5.84 -20.52 -24.03
C THR A 46 7.15 -21.29 -23.89
N HIS A 47 7.76 -21.63 -25.02
CA HIS A 47 9.02 -22.36 -25.03
C HIS A 47 10.20 -21.40 -24.87
N TYR A 48 11.00 -21.59 -23.81
CA TYR A 48 12.19 -20.79 -23.55
C TYR A 48 13.44 -21.49 -24.08
N GLN A 49 14.22 -20.78 -24.88
CA GLN A 49 15.53 -21.23 -25.31
C GLN A 49 16.59 -20.87 -24.25
N PRO A 50 17.57 -21.76 -24.00
CA PRO A 50 18.67 -21.45 -23.08
C PRO A 50 19.45 -20.24 -23.59
N ARG A 51 19.81 -19.34 -22.68
CA ARG A 51 20.62 -18.16 -23.00
C ARG A 51 22.04 -18.62 -23.38
N PRO A 52 22.54 -18.29 -24.59
CA PRO A 52 23.83 -18.79 -25.07
C PRO A 52 25.04 -18.14 -24.39
N VAL A 53 24.91 -16.89 -23.90
CA VAL A 53 26.02 -16.13 -23.31
C VAL A 53 25.55 -15.18 -22.20
N GLY A 54 26.44 -14.96 -21.21
CA GLY A 54 26.28 -14.01 -20.11
C GLY A 54 25.76 -14.62 -18.81
N ALA A 55 25.97 -13.92 -17.70
CA ALA A 55 25.48 -14.33 -16.39
C ALA A 55 24.05 -13.83 -16.13
N SER A 56 23.33 -14.54 -15.26
CA SER A 56 22.04 -14.09 -14.74
C SER A 56 22.22 -12.82 -13.90
N LYS A 57 21.37 -11.81 -14.11
CA LYS A 57 21.28 -10.62 -13.26
C LYS A 57 20.36 -10.84 -12.05
N PHE A 58 19.82 -12.04 -11.88
CA PHE A 58 19.07 -12.46 -10.70
C PHE A 58 20.06 -12.96 -9.64
N GLY A 59 20.42 -12.07 -8.72
CA GLY A 59 21.13 -12.42 -7.48
C GLY A 59 20.16 -12.62 -6.32
N TRP A 60 20.60 -13.32 -5.27
CA TRP A 60 19.84 -13.55 -4.04
C TRP A 60 19.41 -12.25 -3.35
N GLU A 61 20.19 -11.17 -3.51
CA GLU A 61 19.87 -9.83 -3.02
C GLU A 61 18.54 -9.28 -3.55
N ARG A 62 18.07 -9.74 -4.72
CA ARG A 62 16.81 -9.27 -5.31
C ARG A 62 15.57 -9.85 -4.66
N ILE A 63 15.67 -10.98 -3.96
CA ILE A 63 14.51 -11.64 -3.34
C ILE A 63 13.86 -10.76 -2.26
N PRO A 64 14.59 -10.26 -1.24
CA PRO A 64 13.99 -9.41 -0.21
C PRO A 64 13.45 -8.09 -0.79
N ILE A 65 14.17 -7.49 -1.75
CA ILE A 65 13.74 -6.25 -2.40
C ILE A 65 12.43 -6.48 -3.17
N SER A 66 12.35 -7.57 -3.95
CA SER A 66 11.15 -7.90 -4.73
C SER A 66 9.96 -8.22 -3.82
N PHE A 67 10.19 -8.85 -2.66
CA PHE A 67 9.15 -9.08 -1.67
C PHE A 67 8.61 -7.78 -1.08
N LEU A 68 9.50 -6.86 -0.67
CA LEU A 68 9.10 -5.54 -0.18
C LEU A 68 8.34 -4.75 -1.25
N ASP A 69 8.79 -4.80 -2.50
CA ASP A 69 8.12 -4.13 -3.62
C ASP A 69 6.67 -4.63 -3.81
N VAL A 70 6.44 -5.95 -3.71
CA VAL A 70 5.08 -6.53 -3.78
C VAL A 70 4.23 -6.05 -2.60
N LEU A 71 4.80 -5.99 -1.40
CA LEU A 71 4.09 -5.53 -0.21
C LEU A 71 3.68 -4.06 -0.37
N VAL A 72 4.61 -3.21 -0.82
CA VAL A 72 4.35 -1.79 -1.11
C VAL A 72 3.29 -1.64 -2.19
N LEU A 73 3.37 -2.40 -3.28
CA LEU A 73 2.36 -2.34 -4.34
C LEU A 73 0.98 -2.76 -3.85
N LYS A 74 0.90 -3.90 -3.14
CA LYS A 74 -0.38 -4.38 -2.59
C LYS A 74 -0.94 -3.36 -1.61
N PHE A 75 -0.10 -2.79 -0.77
CA PHE A 75 -0.47 -1.73 0.15
C PHE A 75 -1.03 -0.54 -0.62
N LEU A 76 -0.35 -0.07 -1.66
CA LEU A 76 -0.79 1.08 -2.43
C LEU A 76 -2.08 0.80 -3.21
N LEU A 77 -2.20 -0.35 -3.89
CA LEU A 77 -3.44 -0.72 -4.59
C LEU A 77 -4.65 -0.85 -3.66
N THR A 78 -4.45 -1.35 -2.43
CA THR A 78 -5.53 -1.61 -1.47
C THR A 78 -5.88 -0.36 -0.66
N PHE A 79 -4.88 0.42 -0.24
CA PHE A 79 -5.05 1.50 0.74
C PHE A 79 -4.98 2.90 0.13
N SER A 80 -4.53 3.07 -1.12
CA SER A 80 -4.45 4.40 -1.74
C SER A 80 -5.80 5.09 -1.90
N GLN A 81 -6.92 4.37 -1.83
CA GLN A 81 -8.25 4.98 -1.96
C GLN A 81 -8.75 5.61 -0.66
N LYS A 82 -8.50 4.99 0.51
CA LYS A 82 -8.96 5.47 1.84
C LYS A 82 -7.97 5.09 2.95
N PRO A 83 -6.76 5.67 3.00
CA PRO A 83 -5.75 5.35 3.99
C PRO A 83 -6.24 5.44 5.44
N MET A 84 -7.15 6.39 5.71
CA MET A 84 -7.73 6.60 7.03
C MET A 84 -8.42 5.34 7.58
N ARG A 85 -9.09 4.55 6.75
CA ARG A 85 -9.83 3.37 7.25
C ARG A 85 -8.91 2.33 7.86
N PHE A 86 -7.72 2.16 7.30
CA PHE A 86 -6.76 1.18 7.77
C PHE A 86 -6.01 1.66 9.00
N PHE A 87 -5.30 2.78 8.88
CA PHE A 87 -4.51 3.32 10.00
C PHE A 87 -5.39 3.86 11.12
N GLY A 88 -6.51 4.48 10.76
CA GLY A 88 -7.53 4.95 11.69
C GLY A 88 -8.16 3.80 12.48
N GLY A 89 -8.52 2.70 11.81
CA GLY A 89 -9.07 1.51 12.45
C GLY A 89 -8.09 0.86 13.43
N LEU A 90 -6.84 0.66 13.02
CA LEU A 90 -5.79 0.10 13.88
C LEU A 90 -5.45 1.03 15.04
N GLY A 91 -5.32 2.34 14.79
CA GLY A 91 -5.08 3.34 15.83
C GLY A 91 -6.22 3.40 16.85
N LEU A 92 -7.47 3.39 16.40
CA LEU A 92 -8.63 3.39 17.30
C LEU A 92 -8.68 2.11 18.16
N ALA A 93 -8.45 0.94 17.56
CA ALA A 93 -8.40 -0.32 18.30
C ALA A 93 -7.29 -0.31 19.36
N GLY A 94 -6.11 0.22 19.02
CA GLY A 94 -5.00 0.35 19.95
C GLY A 94 -5.27 1.36 21.09
N ILE A 95 -5.93 2.48 20.80
CA ILE A 95 -6.38 3.45 21.83
C ILE A 95 -7.33 2.76 22.81
N VAL A 96 -8.36 2.07 22.31
CA VAL A 96 -9.33 1.36 23.16
C VAL A 96 -8.61 0.33 24.04
N LEU A 97 -7.71 -0.47 23.46
CA LEU A 97 -6.96 -1.47 24.20
C LEU A 97 -6.04 -0.83 25.27
N SER A 98 -5.35 0.26 24.94
CA SER A 98 -4.52 0.99 25.92
C SER A 98 -5.36 1.59 27.05
N LEU A 99 -6.55 2.13 26.73
CA LEU A 99 -7.46 2.73 27.70
C LEU A 99 -8.01 1.67 28.66
N LEU A 100 -8.47 0.54 28.13
CA LEU A 100 -8.93 -0.60 28.93
C LEU A 100 -7.81 -1.11 29.85
N THR A 101 -6.58 -1.18 29.34
CA THR A 101 -5.42 -1.61 30.14
C THR A 101 -5.12 -0.61 31.26
N PHE A 102 -5.18 0.69 30.99
CA PHE A 102 -5.00 1.71 32.03
C PHE A 102 -6.09 1.66 33.08
N VAL A 103 -7.36 1.56 32.68
CA VAL A 103 -8.50 1.42 33.61
C VAL A 103 -8.33 0.19 34.50
N TYR A 104 -7.94 -0.95 33.91
CA TYR A 104 -7.64 -2.17 34.66
C TYR A 104 -6.52 -1.98 35.68
N LEU A 105 -5.39 -1.40 35.27
CA LEU A 105 -4.25 -1.16 36.17
C LEU A 105 -4.58 -0.14 37.28
N THR A 106 -5.36 0.90 36.98
CA THR A 106 -5.84 1.85 37.98
C THR A 106 -6.75 1.16 38.99
N GLY A 107 -7.66 0.30 38.55
CA GLY A 107 -8.48 -0.51 39.45
C GLY A 107 -7.63 -1.40 40.36
N LEU A 108 -6.67 -2.14 39.79
CA LEU A 108 -5.77 -3.00 40.55
C LEU A 108 -4.98 -2.23 41.62
N TYR A 109 -4.51 -1.03 41.27
CA TYR A 109 -3.79 -0.16 42.20
C TYR A 109 -4.68 0.28 43.37
N LEU A 110 -5.94 0.64 43.12
CA LEU A 110 -6.87 1.09 44.17
C LEU A 110 -7.30 -0.02 45.13
N PHE A 111 -7.40 -1.27 44.67
CA PHE A 111 -7.86 -2.39 45.51
C PHE A 111 -6.75 -3.20 46.17
N THR A 112 -5.54 -3.20 45.61
CA THR A 112 -4.46 -4.10 46.04
C THR A 112 -3.14 -3.36 46.28
N GLU A 113 -3.10 -2.03 46.07
CA GLU A 113 -1.88 -1.19 46.13
C GLU A 113 -0.70 -1.73 45.31
N THR A 114 -0.99 -2.61 44.35
CA THR A 114 0.02 -3.33 43.57
C THR A 114 0.15 -2.68 42.21
N GLN A 115 1.37 -2.30 41.83
CA GLN A 115 1.65 -1.65 40.55
C GLN A 115 2.44 -2.57 39.61
N GLN A 116 1.86 -2.92 38.47
CA GLN A 116 2.54 -3.68 37.42
C GLN A 116 3.24 -2.74 36.42
N ARG A 117 4.47 -2.33 36.75
CA ARG A 117 5.24 -1.35 35.97
C ARG A 117 5.47 -1.75 34.50
N PRO A 118 5.81 -3.00 34.13
CA PRO A 118 6.05 -3.35 32.73
C PRO A 118 4.80 -3.21 31.85
N ILE A 119 3.63 -3.60 32.37
CA ILE A 119 2.36 -3.53 31.64
C ILE A 119 1.89 -2.09 31.52
N PHE A 120 2.10 -1.27 32.55
CA PHE A 120 1.84 0.18 32.49
C PHE A 120 2.64 0.86 31.37
N ILE A 121 3.95 0.57 31.29
CA ILE A 121 4.82 1.12 30.25
C ILE A 121 4.38 0.62 28.87
N ALA A 122 4.09 -0.68 28.74
CA ALA A 122 3.61 -1.25 27.47
C ALA A 122 2.30 -0.61 27.00
N ALA A 123 1.35 -0.37 27.92
CA ALA A 123 0.09 0.32 27.62
C ALA A 123 0.32 1.77 27.16
N GLY A 124 1.27 2.49 27.78
CA GLY A 124 1.67 3.84 27.36
C GLY A 124 2.32 3.88 25.99
N VAL A 125 3.25 2.95 25.71
CA VAL A 125 3.87 2.83 24.38
C VAL A 125 2.81 2.50 23.32
N LEU A 126 1.89 1.58 23.62
CA LEU A 126 0.78 1.25 22.73
C LEU A 126 -0.11 2.46 22.47
N ALA A 127 -0.45 3.25 23.49
CA ALA A 127 -1.23 4.47 23.34
C ALA A 127 -0.55 5.47 22.39
N ILE A 128 0.77 5.69 22.56
CA ILE A 128 1.56 6.59 21.70
C ILE A 128 1.56 6.08 20.25
N ILE A 129 1.87 4.79 20.03
CA ILE A 129 1.84 4.18 18.69
C ILE A 129 0.46 4.32 18.05
N SER A 130 -0.60 4.15 18.83
CA SER A 130 -1.97 4.24 18.34
C SER A 130 -2.35 5.65 17.88
N VAL A 131 -1.94 6.68 18.64
CA VAL A 131 -2.10 8.08 18.23
C VAL A 131 -1.26 8.39 16.98
N LEU A 132 -0.02 7.89 16.91
CA LEU A 132 0.82 8.05 15.72
C LEU A 132 0.19 7.41 14.48
N LEU A 133 -0.42 6.23 14.61
CA LEU A 133 -1.16 5.59 13.51
C LEU A 133 -2.34 6.45 13.05
N LEU A 134 -3.12 7.04 13.96
CA LEU A 134 -4.18 7.97 13.57
C LEU A 134 -3.63 9.17 12.78
N LEU A 135 -2.54 9.78 13.26
CA LEU A 135 -1.90 10.92 12.59
C LEU A 135 -1.39 10.56 11.20
N VAL A 136 -0.74 9.39 11.05
CA VAL A 136 -0.31 8.88 9.74
C VAL A 136 -1.51 8.66 8.82
N GLY A 137 -2.62 8.13 9.35
CA GLY A 137 -3.87 7.98 8.61
C GLY A 137 -4.41 9.31 8.09
N PHE A 138 -4.48 10.34 8.94
CA PHE A 138 -4.89 11.70 8.54
C PHE A 138 -3.97 12.30 7.49
N LEU A 139 -2.66 12.19 7.69
CA LEU A 139 -1.67 12.73 6.75
C LEU A 139 -1.78 12.05 5.38
N ALA A 140 -1.92 10.72 5.36
CA ALA A 140 -2.10 9.97 4.13
C ALA A 140 -3.40 10.35 3.40
N GLU A 141 -4.51 10.51 4.12
CA GLU A 141 -5.78 10.96 3.53
C GLU A 141 -5.65 12.36 2.91
N LEU A 142 -4.94 13.28 3.58
CA LEU A 142 -4.65 14.61 3.06
C LEU A 142 -3.82 14.54 1.77
N ILE A 143 -2.77 13.72 1.73
CA ILE A 143 -1.93 13.55 0.54
C ILE A 143 -2.76 13.02 -0.64
N VAL A 144 -3.59 12.00 -0.41
CA VAL A 144 -4.48 11.45 -1.46
C VAL A 144 -5.45 12.52 -1.96
N THR A 145 -6.10 13.24 -1.06
CA THR A 145 -7.05 14.31 -1.41
C THR A 145 -6.37 15.42 -2.21
N GLN A 146 -5.13 15.80 -1.87
CA GLN A 146 -4.38 16.79 -2.64
C GLN A 146 -3.98 16.27 -4.03
N GLY A 147 -3.57 15.00 -4.12
CA GLY A 147 -3.26 14.35 -5.40
C GLY A 147 -4.47 14.33 -6.35
N GLU A 148 -5.65 14.00 -5.85
CA GLU A 148 -6.90 14.05 -6.63
C GLU A 148 -7.22 15.47 -7.12
N ARG A 149 -7.03 16.49 -6.28
CA ARG A 149 -7.21 17.89 -6.68
C ARG A 149 -6.26 18.30 -7.80
N ILE A 150 -4.99 17.91 -7.72
CA ILE A 150 -3.99 18.20 -8.75
C ILE A 150 -4.39 17.55 -10.09
N ALA A 151 -4.81 16.28 -10.07
CA ALA A 151 -5.24 15.59 -11.27
C ALA A 151 -6.43 16.28 -11.96
N VAL A 152 -7.40 16.78 -11.18
CA VAL A 152 -8.54 17.55 -11.70
C VAL A 152 -8.07 18.87 -12.33
N LEU A 153 -7.13 19.57 -11.71
CA LEU A 153 -6.58 20.82 -12.24
C LEU A 153 -5.81 20.61 -13.55
N GLU A 154 -4.97 19.57 -13.62
CA GLU A 154 -4.26 19.19 -14.83
C GLU A 154 -5.22 18.90 -15.99
N GLN A 155 -6.33 18.22 -15.71
CA GLN A 155 -7.37 17.94 -16.71
C GLN A 155 -8.04 19.23 -17.20
N GLN A 156 -8.33 20.19 -16.32
CA GLN A 156 -8.92 21.48 -16.67
C GLN A 156 -7.97 22.38 -17.48
N VAL A 157 -6.69 22.40 -17.13
CA VAL A 157 -5.66 23.13 -17.90
C VAL A 157 -5.47 22.50 -19.27
N GLY A 158 -5.42 21.16 -19.34
CA GLY A 158 -5.36 20.41 -20.59
C GLY A 158 -6.55 20.68 -21.50
N SER A 159 -7.78 20.76 -20.97
CA SER A 159 -8.96 21.10 -21.77
C SER A 159 -8.97 22.55 -22.25
N ARG A 160 -8.49 23.51 -21.45
CA ARG A 160 -8.40 24.93 -21.85
C ARG A 160 -7.35 25.19 -22.92
N GLY A 161 -6.24 24.45 -22.92
CA GLY A 161 -5.23 24.53 -23.97
C GLY A 161 -5.71 24.07 -25.35
N VAL A 162 -6.77 23.25 -25.40
CA VAL A 162 -7.39 22.77 -26.64
C VAL A 162 -8.42 23.76 -27.19
N ASP A 163 -9.14 24.48 -26.33
CA ASP A 163 -10.15 25.48 -26.75
C ASP A 163 -9.56 26.86 -27.14
N GLY A 164 -8.37 27.21 -26.67
CA GLY A 164 -7.73 28.51 -26.96
C GLY A 164 -6.93 28.57 -28.28
N GLY A 165 -6.95 27.51 -29.07
CA GLY A 165 -6.16 27.36 -30.31
C GLY A 165 -6.95 27.46 -31.62
N GLN A 166 -8.18 27.98 -31.59
CA GLN A 166 -8.98 28.30 -32.78
C GLN A 166 -9.13 29.81 -32.93
#